data_AF-A0A946Y3M1-F1
#
_entry.id   AF-A0A946Y3M1-F1
#
_cell.length_a   1.000
_cell.length_b   1.000
_cell.length_c   1.000
_cell.angle_alpha   90.00
_cell.angle_beta   90.00
_cell.angle_gamma   90.00
#
_symmetry.space_group_name_H-M   'P 1'
#
loop_
_entity.id
_entity.type
_entity.pdbx_description
1 polymer ?
#
loop_
_entity_poly.entity_id
_entity_poly.type
_entity_poly.pdbx_seq_one_letter_code
_entity_poly.pdbx_strand_id
1 'polypeptide(L)'
;MTEAMIEIIRGLSRSRKTISPKYFYDERGSRLFEEITELPEYYLTDAEFEIMREYVDEMAALIGPQASLIEFGSGSSLKTRILLEHLNELAAYVPVDISEDHLYESAMNIRREFPDTPVHPVVADFTKAFDLPTPAIMPVKNVVYFPGSTIGNFEHDKAVELLRVMHGEAGENGALLIGVDLQKDPRIIDRAY
;
A
#
# COMPACT_ATOMS: atom_id res chain seq x y z
N MET A 1 -14.73 12.36 22.49
CA MET A 1 -14.43 10.99 22.00
C MET A 1 -13.78 11.13 20.64
N THR A 2 -12.67 10.43 20.40
CA THR A 2 -12.01 10.43 19.09
C THR A 2 -12.85 9.69 18.05
N GLU A 3 -12.61 9.92 16.76
CA GLU A 3 -13.27 9.18 15.68
C GLU A 3 -13.07 7.67 15.85
N ALA A 4 -11.86 7.24 16.22
CA ALA A 4 -11.54 5.85 16.51
C ALA A 4 -12.39 5.26 17.65
N MET A 5 -12.57 5.98 18.76
CA MET A 5 -13.43 5.52 19.85
C MET A 5 -14.88 5.32 19.39
N ILE A 6 -15.40 6.24 18.56
CA ILE A 6 -16.77 6.16 18.04
C ILE A 6 -16.92 4.92 17.14
N GLU A 7 -15.95 4.67 16.26
CA GLU A 7 -15.95 3.50 15.38
C GLU A 7 -15.90 2.19 16.16
N ILE A 8 -15.01 2.07 17.15
CA ILE A 8 -14.87 0.89 18.00
C ILE A 8 -16.15 0.65 18.82
N ILE A 9 -16.68 1.68 19.50
CA ILE A 9 -17.92 1.54 20.29
C ILE A 9 -19.07 1.08 19.40
N ARG A 10 -19.21 1.67 18.21
CA ARG A 10 -20.25 1.28 17.24
C ARG A 10 -20.11 -0.18 16.83
N GLY A 11 -18.89 -0.63 16.53
CA GLY A 11 -18.60 -2.01 16.15
C GLY A 11 -18.89 -3.02 17.28
N LEU A 12 -18.53 -2.68 18.52
CA LEU A 12 -18.73 -3.52 19.69
C LEU A 12 -20.19 -3.52 20.21
N SER A 13 -20.98 -2.50 19.85
CA SER A 13 -22.40 -2.40 20.21
C SER A 13 -23.34 -3.21 19.29
N ARG A 14 -22.82 -3.78 18.19
CA ARG A 14 -23.61 -4.65 17.29
C ARG A 14 -23.88 -6.02 17.91
N SER A 15 -24.95 -6.69 17.46
CA SER A 15 -25.24 -8.08 17.83
C SER A 15 -24.11 -9.02 17.40
N ARG A 16 -23.68 -8.92 16.14
CA ARG A 16 -22.42 -9.48 15.64
C ARG A 16 -21.34 -8.39 15.72
N LYS A 17 -20.45 -8.52 16.71
CA LYS A 17 -19.39 -7.54 16.98
C LYS A 17 -18.36 -7.55 15.86
N THR A 18 -17.85 -6.37 15.54
CA THR A 18 -16.84 -6.18 14.50
C THR A 18 -15.87 -5.09 14.91
N ILE A 19 -14.60 -5.22 14.53
CA ILE A 19 -13.59 -4.17 14.63
C ILE A 19 -12.93 -4.06 13.24
N SER A 20 -12.63 -2.84 12.80
CA SER A 20 -11.93 -2.63 11.53
C SER A 20 -10.49 -3.18 11.62
N PRO A 21 -9.99 -3.92 10.61
CA PRO A 21 -8.63 -4.46 10.63
C PRO A 21 -7.56 -3.36 10.64
N LYS A 22 -7.88 -2.11 10.28
CA LYS A 22 -6.92 -0.98 10.36
C LYS A 22 -6.34 -0.78 11.77
N TYR A 23 -7.06 -1.23 12.81
CA TYR A 23 -6.59 -1.15 14.19
C TYR A 23 -5.61 -2.27 14.58
N PHE A 24 -5.30 -3.21 13.67
CA PHE A 24 -4.21 -4.15 13.88
C PHE A 24 -2.85 -3.49 13.71
N TYR A 25 -2.73 -2.42 12.93
CA TYR A 25 -1.43 -1.89 12.48
C TYR A 25 -0.91 -0.73 13.34
N ASP A 26 -0.89 -0.93 14.66
CA ASP A 26 0.02 -0.13 15.51
C ASP A 26 1.47 -0.59 15.32
N GLU A 27 2.44 0.07 15.96
CA GLU A 27 3.87 -0.29 15.86
C GLU A 27 4.12 -1.80 16.05
N ARG A 28 3.44 -2.41 17.03
CA ARG A 28 3.62 -3.84 17.33
C ARG A 28 2.95 -4.72 16.28
N GLY A 29 1.74 -4.39 15.88
CA GLY A 29 1.01 -5.20 14.90
C GLY A 29 1.58 -5.09 13.50
N SER A 30 2.20 -3.97 13.13
CA SER A 30 3.00 -3.87 11.91
C SER A 30 4.19 -4.84 11.93
N ARG A 31 4.94 -4.93 13.05
CA ARG A 31 6.02 -5.92 13.19
C ARG A 31 5.51 -7.36 13.14
N LEU A 32 4.38 -7.65 13.78
CA LEU A 32 3.77 -8.98 13.69
C LEU A 32 3.35 -9.31 12.25
N PHE A 33 2.88 -8.34 11.49
CA PHE A 33 2.58 -8.54 10.07
C PHE A 33 3.84 -8.84 9.26
N GLU A 34 4.95 -8.15 9.54
CA GLU A 34 6.25 -8.49 8.93
C GLU A 34 6.64 -9.95 9.22
N GLU A 35 6.52 -10.39 10.48
CA GLU A 35 6.76 -11.81 10.85
C GLU A 35 5.80 -12.77 10.12
N ILE A 36 4.52 -12.40 9.95
CA ILE A 36 3.55 -13.19 9.17
C ILE A 36 4.02 -13.36 7.74
N THR A 37 4.63 -12.32 7.14
CA THR A 37 5.08 -12.39 5.75
C THR A 37 6.23 -13.37 5.50
N GLU A 38 6.89 -13.84 6.57
CA GLU A 38 7.97 -14.84 6.52
C GLU A 38 7.48 -16.27 6.78
N LEU A 39 6.20 -16.46 7.13
CA LEU A 39 5.65 -17.79 7.42
C LEU A 39 5.51 -18.63 6.13
N PRO A 40 5.89 -19.92 6.16
CA PRO A 40 5.79 -20.79 4.98
C PRO A 40 4.35 -21.04 4.53
N GLU A 41 3.37 -20.85 5.42
CA GLU A 41 1.95 -20.93 5.10
C GLU A 41 1.43 -19.66 4.40
N TYR A 42 2.05 -18.50 4.64
CA TYR A 42 1.62 -17.21 4.11
C TYR A 42 2.23 -16.94 2.73
N TYR A 43 1.80 -17.72 1.74
CA TYR A 43 2.34 -17.70 0.37
C TYR A 43 2.25 -16.34 -0.35
N LEU A 44 1.34 -15.47 0.10
CA LEU A 44 0.92 -14.29 -0.66
C LEU A 44 2.10 -13.34 -0.93
N THR A 45 2.95 -13.14 0.07
CA THR A 45 4.10 -12.23 -0.05
C THR A 45 5.10 -12.75 -1.07
N ASP A 46 5.47 -14.03 -0.99
CA ASP A 46 6.41 -14.66 -1.92
C ASP A 46 5.89 -14.68 -3.35
N ALA A 47 4.62 -15.05 -3.54
CA ALA A 47 3.98 -15.06 -4.85
C ALA A 47 3.99 -13.66 -5.51
N GLU A 48 3.76 -12.60 -4.73
CA GLU A 48 3.83 -11.25 -5.25
C GLU A 48 5.27 -10.82 -5.57
N PHE A 49 6.25 -11.20 -4.74
CA PHE A 49 7.67 -10.97 -5.05
C PHE A 49 8.12 -11.67 -6.32
N GLU A 50 7.66 -12.90 -6.58
CA GLU A 50 7.94 -13.63 -7.83
C GLU A 50 7.41 -12.85 -9.04
N ILE A 51 6.14 -12.44 -9.00
CA ILE A 51 5.52 -11.65 -10.07
C ILE A 51 6.27 -10.33 -10.29
N MET A 52 6.60 -9.62 -9.20
CA MET A 52 7.32 -8.36 -9.33
C MET A 52 8.68 -8.56 -9.98
N ARG A 53 9.47 -9.55 -9.54
CA ARG A 53 10.79 -9.83 -10.13
C ARG A 53 10.72 -10.25 -11.59
N GLU A 54 9.70 -11.02 -11.97
CA GLU A 54 9.53 -11.50 -13.33
C GLU A 54 9.10 -10.37 -14.29
N TYR A 55 8.23 -9.47 -13.84
CA TYR A 55 7.58 -8.47 -14.69
C TYR A 55 7.99 -7.01 -14.40
N VAL A 56 9.00 -6.76 -13.56
CA VAL A 56 9.40 -5.40 -13.14
C VAL A 56 9.74 -4.49 -14.33
N ASP A 57 10.44 -5.00 -15.34
CA ASP A 57 10.82 -4.21 -16.52
C ASP A 57 9.57 -3.73 -17.29
N GLU A 58 8.57 -4.59 -17.43
CA GLU A 58 7.30 -4.24 -18.09
C GLU A 58 6.50 -3.24 -17.24
N MET A 59 6.44 -3.45 -15.93
CA MET A 59 5.81 -2.53 -14.98
C MET A 59 6.47 -1.15 -15.05
N ALA A 60 7.81 -1.09 -15.01
CA ALA A 60 8.58 0.14 -15.06
C ALA A 60 8.37 0.87 -16.40
N ALA A 61 8.33 0.15 -17.53
CA ALA A 61 8.06 0.72 -18.84
C ALA A 61 6.64 1.35 -18.93
N LEU A 62 5.64 0.73 -18.30
CA LEU A 62 4.26 1.23 -18.27
C LEU A 62 4.07 2.43 -17.32
N ILE A 63 4.78 2.42 -16.18
CA ILE A 63 4.85 3.56 -15.26
C ILE A 63 5.48 4.75 -15.97
N GLY A 64 6.64 4.54 -16.60
CA GLY A 64 7.37 5.53 -17.37
C GLY A 64 8.15 6.53 -16.53
N PRO A 65 9.00 7.36 -17.16
CA PRO A 65 9.80 8.37 -16.48
C PRO A 65 8.94 9.51 -15.95
N GLN A 66 9.46 10.26 -14.98
CA GLN A 66 8.80 11.44 -14.41
C GLN A 66 7.40 11.15 -13.83
N ALA A 67 7.13 9.90 -13.46
CA ALA A 67 5.91 9.53 -12.76
C ALA A 67 6.03 9.87 -11.27
N SER A 68 4.90 10.10 -10.62
CA SER A 68 4.78 9.97 -9.16
C SER A 68 4.29 8.57 -8.84
N LEU A 69 5.07 7.80 -8.09
CA LEU A 69 4.67 6.49 -7.57
C LEU A 69 4.09 6.68 -6.17
N ILE A 70 2.77 6.52 -6.03
CA ILE A 70 2.04 6.74 -4.78
C ILE A 70 1.66 5.38 -4.19
N GLU A 71 2.30 4.96 -3.10
CA GLU A 71 2.06 3.65 -2.50
C GLU A 71 1.06 3.73 -1.34
N PHE A 72 -0.07 3.06 -1.45
CA PHE A 72 -1.07 2.99 -0.37
C PHE A 72 -0.76 1.82 0.57
N GLY A 73 -0.71 2.07 1.88
CA GLY A 73 -0.37 1.05 2.87
C GLY A 73 1.05 0.54 2.69
N SER A 74 2.02 1.45 2.66
CA SER A 74 3.39 1.15 2.22
C SER A 74 4.14 0.18 3.12
N GLY A 75 3.79 0.09 4.41
CA GLY A 75 4.50 -0.76 5.37
C GLY A 75 6.03 -0.61 5.26
N SER A 76 6.73 -1.74 5.16
CA SER A 76 8.19 -1.82 5.01
C SER A 76 8.72 -1.48 3.61
N SER A 77 7.84 -1.30 2.61
CA SER A 77 8.17 -0.98 1.21
C SER A 77 9.19 -1.93 0.56
N LEU A 78 9.33 -3.19 1.04
CA LEU A 78 10.30 -4.15 0.51
C LEU A 78 10.06 -4.44 -0.98
N LYS A 79 8.80 -4.62 -1.35
CA LYS A 79 8.37 -4.79 -2.75
C LYS A 79 8.68 -3.57 -3.60
N THR A 80 8.45 -2.38 -3.06
CA THR A 80 8.67 -1.10 -3.76
C THR A 80 10.12 -0.91 -4.18
N ARG A 81 11.09 -1.44 -3.41
CA ARG A 81 12.51 -1.43 -3.79
C ARG A 81 12.75 -2.02 -5.18
N ILE A 82 12.06 -3.12 -5.52
CA ILE A 82 12.16 -3.76 -6.84
C ILE A 82 11.75 -2.78 -7.94
N LEU A 83 10.65 -2.04 -7.74
CA LEU A 83 10.23 -1.00 -8.68
C LEU A 83 11.24 0.15 -8.74
N LEU A 84 11.69 0.66 -7.59
CA LEU A 84 12.61 1.80 -7.52
C LEU A 84 13.98 1.51 -8.15
N GLU A 85 14.44 0.25 -8.15
CA GLU A 85 15.65 -0.17 -8.87
C GLU A 85 15.54 -0.03 -10.40
N HIS A 86 14.31 -0.04 -10.94
CA HIS A 86 14.04 -0.03 -12.38
C HIS A 86 13.38 1.28 -12.85
N LEU A 87 12.83 2.07 -11.93
CA LEU A 87 12.24 3.36 -12.20
C LEU A 87 13.28 4.46 -12.13
N ASN A 88 13.63 4.99 -13.30
CA ASN A 88 14.53 6.11 -13.43
C ASN A 88 13.74 7.44 -13.48
N GLU A 89 14.30 8.49 -12.89
CA GLU A 89 13.78 9.86 -13.00
C GLU A 89 12.34 10.04 -12.49
N LEU A 90 11.96 9.36 -11.40
CA LEU A 90 10.67 9.61 -10.75
C LEU A 90 10.53 11.08 -10.34
N ALA A 91 9.35 11.65 -10.55
CA ALA A 91 9.00 12.95 -10.02
C ALA A 91 8.89 12.91 -8.48
N ALA A 92 8.32 11.81 -7.97
CA ALA A 92 8.27 11.50 -6.55
C ALA A 92 7.96 10.02 -6.28
N TYR A 93 8.44 9.53 -5.15
CA TYR A 93 7.88 8.36 -4.46
C TYR A 93 7.14 8.85 -3.21
N VAL A 94 5.86 8.50 -3.10
CA VAL A 94 4.95 8.98 -2.04
C VAL A 94 4.39 7.77 -1.28
N PRO A 95 5.08 7.29 -0.23
CA PRO A 95 4.53 6.26 0.64
C PRO A 95 3.43 6.84 1.55
N VAL A 96 2.28 6.17 1.60
CA VAL A 96 1.11 6.57 2.38
C VAL A 96 0.77 5.46 3.37
N ASP A 97 0.75 5.78 4.66
CA ASP A 97 0.39 4.82 5.71
C ASP A 97 -0.26 5.52 6.92
N ILE A 98 -1.01 4.78 7.72
CA ILE A 98 -1.60 5.27 8.97
C ILE A 98 -0.62 5.18 10.14
N SER A 99 0.39 4.31 10.05
CA SER A 99 1.41 4.10 11.07
C SER A 99 2.57 5.10 10.91
N GLU A 100 2.47 6.24 11.60
CA GLU A 100 3.40 7.37 11.47
C GLU A 100 4.88 7.01 11.68
N ASP A 101 5.22 6.41 12.81
CA ASP A 101 6.61 6.11 13.15
C ASP A 101 7.22 5.10 12.16
N HIS A 102 6.46 4.06 11.81
CA HIS A 102 6.90 3.04 10.85
C HIS A 102 7.07 3.62 9.44
N LEU A 103 6.16 4.50 9.01
CA LEU A 103 6.24 5.19 7.73
C LEU A 103 7.51 6.04 7.62
N TYR A 104 7.82 6.84 8.64
CA TYR A 104 9.01 7.68 8.62
C TYR A 104 10.30 6.87 8.63
N GLU A 105 10.35 5.77 9.41
CA GLU A 105 11.48 4.85 9.41
C GLU A 105 11.70 4.23 8.00
N SER A 106 10.65 3.67 7.41
CA SER A 106 10.67 3.09 6.06
C SER A 106 11.11 4.13 5.01
N ALA A 107 10.53 5.34 5.04
CA ALA A 107 10.90 6.41 4.13
C ALA A 107 12.36 6.88 4.29
N MET A 108 12.91 6.89 5.51
CA MET A 108 14.33 7.20 5.74
C MET A 108 15.25 6.12 5.15
N ASN A 109 14.86 4.85 5.24
CA ASN A 109 15.63 3.74 4.65
C ASN A 109 15.62 3.84 3.13
N ILE A 110 14.46 4.08 2.50
CA ILE A 110 14.38 4.28 1.05
C ILE A 110 15.22 5.49 0.60
N ARG A 111 15.20 6.62 1.31
CA ARG A 111 16.07 7.78 0.98
C ARG A 111 17.56 7.47 1.03
N ARG A 112 17.98 6.55 1.91
CA ARG A 112 19.38 6.12 2.01
C ARG A 112 19.78 5.18 0.87
N GLU A 113 18.87 4.27 0.51
CA GLU A 113 19.08 3.28 -0.55
C GLU A 113 18.98 3.91 -1.95
N PHE A 114 18.09 4.89 -2.13
CA PHE A 114 17.78 5.56 -3.40
C PHE A 114 17.92 7.09 -3.24
N PRO A 115 19.15 7.63 -3.15
CA PRO A 115 19.38 9.05 -2.84
C PRO A 115 18.88 10.02 -3.90
N ASP A 116 18.71 9.55 -5.14
CA ASP A 116 18.21 10.36 -6.26
C ASP A 116 16.68 10.34 -6.38
N THR A 117 15.99 9.52 -5.58
CA THR A 117 14.51 9.44 -5.58
C THR A 117 13.91 10.46 -4.61
N PRO A 118 13.06 11.39 -5.07
CA PRO A 118 12.37 12.32 -4.17
C PRO A 118 11.30 11.57 -3.35
N VAL A 119 11.58 11.28 -2.07
CA VAL A 119 10.66 10.57 -1.18
C VAL A 119 9.84 11.54 -0.32
N HIS A 120 8.52 11.46 -0.39
CA HIS A 120 7.59 12.31 0.36
C HIS A 120 6.55 11.47 1.12
N PRO A 121 6.81 11.06 2.38
CA PRO A 121 5.85 10.27 3.16
C PRO A 121 4.61 11.08 3.54
N VAL A 122 3.45 10.42 3.53
CA VAL A 122 2.15 11.00 3.93
C VAL A 122 1.49 10.11 4.98
N VAL A 123 1.28 10.64 6.18
CA VAL A 123 0.52 9.95 7.23
C VAL A 123 -0.97 10.15 6.97
N ALA A 124 -1.67 9.13 6.50
CA ALA A 124 -3.09 9.22 6.18
C ALA A 124 -3.84 7.89 6.26
N ASP A 125 -5.13 7.97 6.56
CA ASP A 125 -6.08 6.89 6.28
C ASP A 125 -6.44 6.94 4.78
N PHE A 126 -5.76 6.13 3.97
CA PHE A 126 -5.92 6.10 2.51
C PHE A 126 -7.32 5.66 2.04
N THR A 127 -8.20 5.26 2.96
CA THR A 127 -9.62 4.99 2.66
C THR A 127 -10.46 6.26 2.54
N LYS A 128 -9.87 7.42 2.86
CA LYS A 128 -10.48 8.76 2.79
C LYS A 128 -9.64 9.64 1.86
N ALA A 129 -10.20 10.78 1.47
CA ALA A 129 -9.43 11.80 0.76
C ALA A 129 -8.32 12.36 1.68
N PHE A 130 -7.14 12.57 1.11
CA PHE A 130 -6.00 13.21 1.75
C PHE A 130 -5.24 14.04 0.72
N ASP A 131 -4.41 14.96 1.18
CA ASP A 131 -3.65 15.84 0.28
C ASP A 131 -2.29 15.20 -0.07
N LEU A 132 -2.01 15.08 -1.36
CA LEU A 132 -0.68 14.73 -1.83
C LEU A 132 0.28 15.93 -1.74
N PRO A 133 1.55 15.70 -1.40
CA PRO A 133 2.57 16.75 -1.43
C PRO A 133 2.78 17.22 -2.87
N THR A 134 3.05 18.52 -3.04
CA THR A 134 3.46 19.05 -4.36
C THR A 134 4.92 18.69 -4.61
N PRO A 135 5.23 17.84 -5.60
CA PRO A 135 6.62 17.49 -5.91
C PRO A 135 7.34 18.68 -6.55
N ALA A 136 8.68 18.69 -6.42
CA ALA A 136 9.52 19.74 -7.02
C ALA A 136 9.45 19.74 -8.56
N ILE A 137 9.24 18.56 -9.14
CA ILE A 137 9.02 18.34 -10.56
C ILE A 137 7.58 17.87 -10.73
N MET A 138 6.80 18.54 -11.57
CA MET A 138 5.43 18.12 -11.84
C MET A 138 5.44 16.75 -12.55
N PRO A 139 4.67 15.77 -12.07
CA PRO A 139 4.65 14.45 -12.68
C PRO A 139 3.92 14.48 -14.01
N VAL A 140 4.39 13.67 -14.97
CA VAL A 140 3.65 13.43 -16.22
C VAL A 140 2.46 12.50 -15.99
N LYS A 141 2.54 11.68 -14.93
CA LYS A 141 1.57 10.66 -14.57
C LYS A 141 1.65 10.36 -13.08
N ASN A 142 0.51 10.23 -12.42
CA ASN A 142 0.43 9.62 -11.09
C ASN A 142 0.10 8.13 -11.25
N VAL A 143 0.90 7.27 -10.62
CA VAL A 143 0.63 5.84 -10.52
C VAL A 143 0.35 5.50 -9.08
N VAL A 144 -0.89 5.11 -8.78
CA VAL A 144 -1.23 4.58 -7.46
C VAL A 144 -0.88 3.10 -7.43
N TYR A 145 0.06 2.75 -6.56
CA TYR A 145 0.53 1.41 -6.32
C TYR A 145 -0.10 0.85 -5.04
N PHE A 146 -0.75 -0.29 -5.14
CA PHE A 146 -1.45 -0.93 -4.01
C PHE A 146 -1.19 -2.44 -3.97
N PRO A 147 -0.04 -2.87 -3.43
CA PRO A 147 0.33 -4.28 -3.38
C PRO A 147 -0.26 -5.03 -2.18
N GLY A 148 0.04 -6.32 -2.11
CA GLY A 148 -0.23 -7.18 -0.96
C GLY A 148 -1.65 -7.70 -0.86
N SER A 149 -2.45 -7.54 -1.92
CA SER A 149 -3.89 -7.86 -1.90
C SER A 149 -4.67 -7.18 -0.77
N THR A 150 -4.17 -6.03 -0.28
CA THR A 150 -4.80 -5.26 0.81
C THR A 150 -6.22 -4.81 0.45
N ILE A 151 -6.52 -4.67 -0.85
CA ILE A 151 -7.89 -4.43 -1.34
C ILE A 151 -8.89 -5.52 -0.91
N GLY A 152 -8.41 -6.75 -0.68
CA GLY A 152 -9.21 -7.88 -0.20
C GLY A 152 -9.70 -7.76 1.24
N ASN A 153 -9.15 -6.82 2.02
CA ASN A 153 -9.62 -6.53 3.39
C ASN A 153 -10.94 -5.76 3.42
N PHE A 154 -11.44 -5.33 2.26
CA PHE A 154 -12.62 -4.48 2.15
C PHE A 154 -13.79 -5.25 1.54
N GLU A 155 -14.96 -5.14 2.19
CA GLU A 155 -16.24 -5.52 1.58
C GLU A 155 -16.46 -4.75 0.27
N HIS A 156 -17.25 -5.32 -0.64
CA HIS A 156 -17.43 -4.81 -2.01
C HIS A 156 -17.64 -3.30 -2.10
N ASP A 157 -18.61 -2.75 -1.35
CA ASP A 157 -18.92 -1.32 -1.40
C ASP A 157 -17.74 -0.45 -0.94
N LYS A 158 -16.96 -0.93 0.04
CA LYS A 158 -15.77 -0.24 0.54
C LYS A 158 -14.58 -0.36 -0.40
N ALA A 159 -14.41 -1.49 -1.07
CA ALA A 159 -13.43 -1.62 -2.14
C ALA A 159 -13.74 -0.66 -3.31
N VAL A 160 -15.02 -0.51 -3.68
CA VAL A 160 -15.44 0.46 -4.71
C VAL A 160 -15.19 1.90 -4.27
N GLU A 161 -15.47 2.26 -3.02
CA GLU A 161 -15.12 3.59 -2.47
C GLU A 161 -13.60 3.83 -2.53
N LEU A 162 -12.79 2.86 -2.13
CA LEU A 162 -11.33 2.95 -2.17
C LEU A 162 -10.81 3.11 -3.61
N LEU A 163 -11.34 2.35 -4.56
CA LEU A 163 -10.98 2.50 -5.98
C LEU A 163 -11.34 3.88 -6.54
N ARG A 164 -12.40 4.54 -6.04
CA ARG A 164 -12.71 5.93 -6.41
C ARG A 164 -11.70 6.91 -5.83
N VAL A 165 -11.21 6.70 -4.61
CA VAL A 165 -10.12 7.49 -4.02
C VAL A 165 -8.86 7.33 -4.88
N MET A 166 -8.45 6.10 -5.18
CA MET A 166 -7.29 5.82 -6.02
C MET A 166 -7.41 6.45 -7.41
N HIS A 167 -8.59 6.40 -8.03
CA HIS A 167 -8.85 7.08 -9.30
C HIS A 167 -8.68 8.59 -9.20
N GLY A 168 -9.13 9.20 -8.09
CA GLY A 168 -8.93 10.62 -7.82
C GLY A 168 -7.45 11.01 -7.76
N GLU A 169 -6.64 10.22 -7.03
CA GLU A 169 -5.20 10.46 -6.89
C GLU A 169 -4.41 10.20 -8.18
N ALA A 170 -4.80 9.17 -8.93
CA ALA A 170 -4.22 8.88 -10.24
C ALA A 170 -4.55 9.99 -11.27
N GLY A 171 -5.77 10.53 -11.23
CA GLY A 171 -6.24 11.51 -12.20
C GLY A 171 -6.46 10.93 -13.61
N GLU A 172 -6.89 11.78 -14.55
CA GLU A 172 -7.34 11.34 -15.89
C GLU A 172 -6.25 10.62 -16.71
N ASN A 173 -4.99 10.99 -16.54
CA ASN A 173 -3.84 10.40 -17.25
C ASN A 173 -3.06 9.40 -16.39
N GLY A 174 -3.56 9.10 -15.19
CA GLY A 174 -2.91 8.23 -14.22
C GLY A 174 -3.04 6.74 -14.53
N ALA A 175 -2.51 5.93 -13.62
CA ALA A 175 -2.67 4.48 -13.66
C ALA A 175 -2.76 3.89 -12.25
N LEU A 176 -3.28 2.67 -12.18
CA LEU A 176 -3.31 1.86 -10.96
C LEU A 176 -2.47 0.60 -11.19
N LEU A 177 -1.57 0.29 -10.26
CA LEU A 177 -0.87 -0.98 -10.16
C LEU A 177 -1.33 -1.67 -8.88
N ILE A 178 -2.17 -2.70 -8.99
CA ILE A 178 -2.85 -3.31 -7.83
C ILE A 178 -2.52 -4.80 -7.78
N GLY A 179 -2.06 -5.27 -6.63
CA GLY A 179 -1.93 -6.70 -6.33
C GLY A 179 -3.28 -7.26 -5.85
N VAL A 180 -3.73 -8.37 -6.44
CA VAL A 180 -4.99 -9.04 -6.07
C VAL A 180 -4.74 -10.53 -5.94
N ASP A 181 -5.00 -11.09 -4.76
CA ASP A 181 -4.93 -12.53 -4.55
C ASP A 181 -6.12 -13.25 -5.19
N LEU A 182 -5.83 -14.36 -5.87
CA LEU A 182 -6.82 -15.10 -6.65
C LEU A 182 -7.42 -16.26 -5.86
N GLN A 183 -8.66 -16.63 -6.21
CA GLN A 183 -9.28 -17.84 -5.66
C GLN A 183 -8.43 -19.08 -5.97
N LYS A 184 -8.27 -19.93 -4.96
CA LYS A 184 -7.51 -21.19 -5.03
C LYS A 184 -8.08 -22.19 -4.03
N ASP A 185 -7.39 -23.32 -3.84
CA ASP A 185 -7.81 -24.35 -2.89
C ASP A 185 -8.04 -23.74 -1.49
N PRO A 186 -9.26 -23.89 -0.90
CA PRO A 186 -9.57 -23.34 0.41
C PRO A 186 -8.58 -23.77 1.51
N ARG A 187 -8.00 -24.97 1.39
CA ARG A 187 -7.03 -25.47 2.38
C ARG A 187 -5.72 -24.69 2.37
N ILE A 188 -5.36 -24.05 1.25
CA ILE A 188 -4.19 -23.17 1.17
C ILE A 188 -4.52 -21.86 1.88
N ILE A 189 -5.71 -21.31 1.64
CA ILE A 189 -6.18 -20.09 2.30
C ILE A 189 -6.29 -20.31 3.81
N ASP A 190 -6.95 -21.38 4.26
CA ASP A 190 -7.16 -21.68 5.68
C ASP A 190 -5.87 -21.93 6.47
N ARG A 191 -4.74 -22.23 5.81
CA ARG A 191 -3.45 -22.35 6.50
C ARG A 191 -2.72 -21.01 6.60
N ALA A 192 -3.00 -20.08 5.68
CA ALA A 192 -2.39 -18.77 5.66
C ALA A 192 -2.99 -17.81 6.71
N TYR A 193 -4.13 -18.15 7.34
CA TYR A 193 -4.88 -17.30 8.29
C TYR A 193 -5.39 -18.10 9.49
#